data_AF-A0A378JLY4-F1
#
_entry.id   AF-A0A378JLY4-F1
#
_cell.length_a   1.000
_cell.length_b   1.000
_cell.length_c   1.000
_cell.angle_alpha   90.00
_cell.angle_beta   90.00
_cell.angle_gamma   90.00
#
_symmetry.space_group_name_H-M   'P 1'
#
loop_
_entity.id
_entity.type
_entity.pdbx_description
1 polymer ?
#
loop_
_entity_poly.entity_id
_entity_poly.type
_entity_poly.pdbx_seq_one_letter_code
_entity_poly.pdbx_strand_id
1 'polypeptide(L)'
;MYTKVPVNDEELQHKKIRVTDKELKEILGWETTHIELSRVATPIKVTDIRQQGVSNCFMLAALGSILEKDNDYLNKLLKYNTNDNTVEISLQEDKEVWTYVLDATKIDSLKTNNHTHAAIFLLEKAYALHRILKRDKNDPKKEECDFSLSIQESKGEEIIFSSKLFKIQPQSFEYALEVGDPSIAYRRLGLPADIEIIPRNITLIEFKEMFESPLIILREGKDAFGDDENFFNRSFNQIIDNISLLLKLNALEKETLEESLLNFIAQEKQKRESIIDSIEHHVNVLTQSSPLSLHQNHERVNTLLISLFAGKAPLPEAINIEQIGTRIIESIPQKRGLKLYTTEQNEFFKRISDNLTQNKLVIVGSKEIVGTFQKRSSGVREKNSKGLVSEHAMHVVACYQRGGLKFLLIRNPWGHTVRDYYWKEKRIDNQTVLVLTAHAKTNLNSFSLFHHKEKPRNVVDIKNSTRNLDNKTFDQEFKKGGYFELELTDFTKRFETLTITKDSLATKVENKSTSDFKNFKKEYQEARKTKEQSADRETLGFKINL
;
A
#
# COMPACT_ATOMS: atom_id res chain seq x y z
N MET A 1 0.33 -18.38 30.63
CA MET A 1 1.76 -18.18 30.94
C MET A 1 2.24 -17.04 30.05
N TYR A 2 2.61 -15.91 30.63
CA TYR A 2 3.01 -14.72 29.88
C TYR A 2 4.44 -14.90 29.38
N THR A 3 4.65 -14.92 28.08
CA THR A 3 5.92 -14.47 27.52
C THR A 3 5.87 -12.95 27.56
N LYS A 4 6.49 -12.34 28.58
CA LYS A 4 6.99 -10.97 28.42
C LYS A 4 7.76 -10.98 27.10
N VAL A 5 7.39 -10.13 26.16
CA VAL A 5 8.26 -9.86 25.01
C VAL A 5 9.59 -9.48 25.64
N PRO A 6 10.69 -10.20 25.36
CA PRO A 6 12.01 -9.72 25.73
C PRO A 6 12.28 -8.56 24.79
N VAL A 7 11.66 -7.41 25.08
CA VAL A 7 12.36 -6.16 24.83
C VAL A 7 13.62 -6.36 25.66
N ASN A 8 14.77 -6.42 25.00
CA ASN A 8 16.00 -6.15 25.69
C ASN A 8 15.75 -4.77 26.31
N ASP A 9 15.36 -4.74 27.58
CA ASP A 9 15.23 -3.53 28.40
C ASP A 9 16.66 -3.01 28.62
N GLU A 10 17.42 -2.80 27.52
CA GLU A 10 18.40 -1.74 27.49
C GLU A 10 17.65 -0.53 28.04
N GLU A 11 18.12 -0.01 29.17
CA GLU A 11 17.41 0.97 29.99
C GLU A 11 16.82 2.09 29.13
N LEU A 12 15.53 1.97 28.80
CA LEU A 12 14.82 3.00 28.08
C LEU A 12 14.78 4.22 29.00
N GLN A 13 15.14 5.38 28.47
CA GLN A 13 15.08 6.61 29.25
C GLN A 13 13.63 7.09 29.30
N HIS A 14 13.03 7.09 30.49
CA HIS A 14 11.67 7.60 30.66
C HIS A 14 11.68 9.09 31.02
N LYS A 15 10.90 9.85 30.26
CA LYS A 15 10.66 11.27 30.45
C LYS A 15 9.17 11.48 30.62
N LYS A 16 8.76 12.16 31.69
CA LYS A 16 7.37 12.47 31.98
C LYS A 16 7.18 13.98 31.96
N ILE A 17 6.25 14.45 31.13
CA ILE A 17 6.03 15.87 30.85
C ILE A 17 4.59 16.20 31.19
N ARG A 18 4.38 17.18 32.05
CA ARG A 18 3.04 17.68 32.36
C ARG A 18 2.75 18.92 31.55
N VAL A 19 1.60 18.95 30.87
CA VAL A 19 1.11 20.12 30.13
C VAL A 19 -0.39 20.27 30.36
N THR A 20 -0.79 21.45 30.82
CA THR A 20 -2.18 21.85 31.05
C THR A 20 -2.81 22.48 29.82
N ASP A 21 -4.13 22.49 29.75
CA ASP A 21 -4.88 23.16 28.67
C ASP A 21 -4.63 24.67 28.65
N LYS A 22 -4.39 25.28 29.81
CA LYS A 22 -4.01 26.68 29.92
C LYS A 22 -2.70 26.95 29.18
N GLU A 23 -1.67 26.12 29.40
CA GLU A 23 -0.38 26.24 28.71
C GLU A 23 -0.52 26.00 27.21
N LEU A 24 -1.31 24.99 26.80
CA LEU A 24 -1.58 24.74 25.36
C LEU A 24 -2.26 25.94 24.69
N LYS A 25 -3.22 26.59 25.37
CA LYS A 25 -3.91 27.78 24.85
C LYS A 25 -2.98 28.98 24.79
N GLU A 26 -2.24 29.26 25.86
CA GLU A 26 -1.36 30.43 25.95
C GLU A 26 -0.23 30.39 24.91
N ILE A 27 0.26 29.19 24.58
CA ILE A 27 1.52 29.03 23.82
C ILE A 27 1.27 28.58 22.39
N LEU A 28 0.33 27.65 22.20
CA LEU A 28 0.01 27.09 20.89
C LEU A 28 -1.29 27.64 20.32
N GLY A 29 -2.06 28.42 21.10
CA GLY A 29 -3.38 28.88 20.70
C GLY A 29 -4.40 27.75 20.58
N TRP A 30 -4.14 26.60 21.20
CA TRP A 30 -5.02 25.44 21.10
C TRP A 30 -6.15 25.54 22.11
N GLU A 31 -7.37 25.73 21.62
CA GLU A 31 -8.56 25.69 22.46
C GLU A 31 -9.01 24.25 22.69
N THR A 32 -9.58 23.97 23.86
CA THR A 32 -9.98 22.63 24.27
C THR A 32 -11.39 22.56 24.80
N THR A 33 -12.04 21.41 24.59
CA THR A 33 -13.32 21.05 25.19
C THR A 33 -13.22 19.76 25.99
N HIS A 34 -13.98 19.70 27.08
CA HIS A 34 -14.09 18.50 27.89
C HIS A 34 -14.63 17.32 27.07
N ILE A 35 -14.07 16.13 27.32
CA ILE A 35 -14.56 14.87 26.77
C ILE A 35 -15.29 14.10 27.87
N GLU A 36 -16.38 13.42 27.52
CA GLU A 36 -17.04 12.48 28.42
C GLU A 36 -16.16 11.24 28.65
N LEU A 37 -15.61 11.13 29.86
CA LEU A 37 -14.62 10.11 30.22
C LEU A 37 -15.21 8.71 30.40
N SER A 38 -16.52 8.61 30.61
CA SER A 38 -17.24 7.34 30.56
C SER A 38 -17.02 6.59 29.24
N ARG A 39 -16.67 7.31 28.16
CA ARG A 39 -16.32 6.75 26.85
C ARG A 39 -14.87 6.31 26.71
N VAL A 40 -14.01 6.56 27.70
CA VAL A 40 -12.62 6.03 27.73
C VAL A 40 -12.60 4.61 28.28
N ALA A 41 -13.56 4.25 29.14
CA ALA A 41 -13.63 2.93 29.77
C ALA A 41 -14.17 1.82 28.86
N THR A 42 -14.71 2.16 27.69
CA THR A 42 -15.21 1.16 26.74
C THR A 42 -14.04 0.52 25.97
N PRO A 43 -14.15 -0.75 25.55
CA PRO A 43 -13.16 -1.34 24.65
C PRO A 43 -13.10 -0.57 23.34
N ILE A 44 -11.91 -0.11 22.96
CA ILE A 44 -11.73 0.58 21.69
C ILE A 44 -11.75 -0.41 20.53
N LYS A 45 -12.31 0.02 19.42
CA LYS A 45 -12.34 -0.71 18.15
C LYS A 45 -11.62 0.11 17.09
N VAL A 46 -11.01 -0.58 16.15
CA VAL A 46 -10.49 0.01 14.90
C VAL A 46 -11.53 0.87 14.16
N THR A 47 -12.83 0.52 14.21
CA THR A 47 -13.93 1.30 13.61
C THR A 47 -14.22 2.62 14.32
N ASP A 48 -13.64 2.85 15.50
CA ASP A 48 -13.74 4.12 16.20
C ASP A 48 -12.84 5.21 15.59
N ILE A 49 -11.84 4.80 14.81
CA ILE A 49 -11.00 5.69 14.02
C ILE A 49 -11.82 6.18 12.82
N ARG A 50 -12.09 7.49 12.82
CA ARG A 50 -12.84 8.21 11.78
C ARG A 50 -12.17 9.54 11.49
N GLN A 51 -11.13 9.48 10.67
CA GLN A 51 -10.43 10.66 10.19
C GLN A 51 -11.36 11.47 9.28
N GLN A 52 -11.27 12.79 9.32
CA GLN A 52 -11.80 13.62 8.24
C GLN A 52 -10.78 14.68 7.83
N GLY A 53 -10.95 15.94 8.21
CA GLY A 53 -10.22 17.08 7.63
C GLY A 53 -8.81 17.34 8.18
N VAL A 54 -8.25 16.42 8.97
CA VAL A 54 -6.88 16.51 9.49
C VAL A 54 -6.01 15.50 8.76
N SER A 55 -4.87 15.92 8.20
CA SER A 55 -3.97 15.08 7.40
C SER A 55 -3.12 14.10 8.24
N ASN A 56 -3.67 13.47 9.27
CA ASN A 56 -2.95 12.57 10.18
C ASN A 56 -3.15 11.08 9.85
N CYS A 57 -3.40 10.78 8.58
CA CYS A 57 -3.72 9.44 8.10
C CYS A 57 -2.64 8.42 8.46
N PHE A 58 -1.35 8.80 8.47
CA PHE A 58 -0.24 7.92 8.84
C PHE A 58 -0.36 7.38 10.26
N MET A 59 -0.61 8.27 11.23
CA MET A 59 -0.80 7.91 12.63
C MET A 59 -2.05 7.05 12.82
N LEU A 60 -3.16 7.43 12.18
CA LEU A 60 -4.43 6.71 12.31
C LEU A 60 -4.44 5.36 11.59
N ALA A 61 -3.73 5.22 10.47
CA ALA A 61 -3.53 3.95 9.79
C ALA A 61 -2.67 3.01 10.65
N ALA A 62 -1.59 3.52 11.25
CA ALA A 62 -0.76 2.76 12.19
C ALA A 62 -1.55 2.30 13.39
N LEU A 63 -2.24 3.21 14.07
CA LEU A 63 -3.12 2.86 15.19
C LEU A 63 -4.18 1.84 14.77
N GLY A 64 -4.83 2.03 13.62
CA GLY A 64 -5.84 1.11 13.11
C GLY A 64 -5.29 -0.30 12.86
N SER A 65 -4.08 -0.41 12.30
CA SER A 65 -3.42 -1.70 12.09
C SER A 65 -3.11 -2.43 13.39
N ILE A 66 -2.70 -1.68 14.44
CA ILE A 66 -2.42 -2.24 15.76
C ILE A 66 -3.71 -2.71 16.41
N LEU A 67 -4.76 -1.87 16.42
CA LEU A 67 -6.05 -2.20 17.02
C LEU A 67 -6.73 -3.39 16.33
N GLU A 68 -6.53 -3.58 15.03
CA GLU A 68 -7.03 -4.77 14.32
C GLU A 68 -6.49 -6.09 14.91
N LYS A 69 -5.33 -6.04 15.58
CA LYS A 69 -4.65 -7.20 16.18
C LYS A 69 -4.66 -7.19 17.72
N ASP A 70 -4.72 -6.01 18.33
CA ASP A 70 -4.66 -5.79 19.77
C ASP A 70 -5.56 -4.62 20.18
N ASN A 71 -6.83 -4.90 20.44
CA ASN A 71 -7.79 -3.87 20.90
C ASN A 71 -7.44 -3.30 22.29
N ASP A 72 -6.62 -4.00 23.09
CA ASP A 72 -6.16 -3.51 24.39
C ASP A 72 -4.98 -2.54 24.27
N TYR A 73 -4.43 -2.35 23.07
CA TYR A 73 -3.17 -1.65 22.87
C TYR A 73 -3.16 -0.24 23.47
N LEU A 74 -4.23 0.53 23.25
CA LEU A 74 -4.32 1.88 23.81
C LEU A 74 -4.38 1.90 25.33
N ASN A 75 -4.93 0.87 25.98
CA ASN A 75 -4.93 0.79 27.44
C ASN A 75 -3.51 0.58 28.01
N LYS A 76 -2.55 0.15 27.18
CA LYS A 76 -1.13 0.06 27.55
C LYS A 76 -0.42 1.41 27.43
N LEU A 77 -0.80 2.20 26.42
CA LEU A 77 -0.22 3.53 26.18
C LEU A 77 -0.84 4.61 27.07
N LEU A 78 -2.12 4.48 27.37
CA LEU A 78 -2.94 5.48 28.03
C LEU A 78 -3.34 5.03 29.43
N LYS A 79 -3.01 5.83 30.45
CA LYS A 79 -3.47 5.66 31.83
C LYS A 79 -4.29 6.86 32.23
N TYR A 80 -5.49 6.63 32.73
CA TYR A 80 -6.39 7.70 33.15
C TYR A 80 -6.36 7.88 34.67
N ASN A 81 -6.29 9.14 35.13
CA ASN A 81 -6.36 9.49 36.55
C ASN A 81 -7.68 10.21 36.84
N THR A 82 -8.57 9.51 37.55
CA THR A 82 -9.89 10.04 37.93
C THR A 82 -9.83 11.17 38.93
N ASN A 83 -8.76 11.26 39.73
CA ASN A 83 -8.71 12.17 40.87
C ASN A 83 -8.44 13.62 40.45
N ASP A 84 -7.64 13.81 39.39
CA ASP A 84 -7.27 15.13 38.88
C ASP A 84 -7.70 15.35 37.42
N ASN A 85 -8.50 14.43 36.86
CA ASN A 85 -9.02 14.52 35.50
C ASN A 85 -7.91 14.62 34.42
N THR A 86 -6.79 13.92 34.66
CA THR A 86 -5.66 13.88 33.72
C THR A 86 -5.51 12.52 33.06
N VAL A 87 -4.76 12.51 31.96
CA VAL A 87 -4.39 11.31 31.22
C VAL A 87 -2.87 11.28 31.01
N GLU A 88 -2.26 10.11 31.23
CA GLU A 88 -0.88 9.84 30.90
C GLU A 88 -0.81 9.06 29.59
N ILE A 89 -0.08 9.56 28.59
CA ILE A 89 0.08 8.89 27.29
C ILE A 89 1.56 8.72 26.99
N SER A 90 2.01 7.47 26.84
CA SER A 90 3.39 7.13 26.51
C SER A 90 3.60 7.01 24.99
N LEU A 91 4.63 7.67 24.47
CA LEU A 91 5.10 7.57 23.09
C LEU A 91 6.60 7.27 23.09
N GLN A 92 7.10 6.56 22.07
CA GLN A 92 8.51 6.18 22.00
C GLN A 92 9.26 6.96 20.91
N GLU A 93 10.46 7.44 21.19
CA GLU A 93 11.34 8.01 20.16
C GLU A 93 12.74 7.48 20.42
N ASP A 94 13.27 6.70 19.47
CA ASP A 94 14.51 5.95 19.62
C ASP A 94 14.54 5.07 20.89
N LYS A 95 15.46 5.36 21.83
CA LYS A 95 15.61 4.67 23.12
C LYS A 95 14.95 5.43 24.28
N GLU A 96 14.07 6.38 23.99
CA GLU A 96 13.37 7.19 24.98
C GLU A 96 11.86 6.92 24.97
N VAL A 97 11.26 6.89 26.16
CA VAL A 97 9.79 6.84 26.34
C VAL A 97 9.33 8.16 26.93
N TRP A 98 8.49 8.87 26.17
CA TRP A 98 7.93 10.17 26.52
C TRP A 98 6.49 10.00 26.98
N THR A 99 6.26 10.21 28.28
CA THR A 99 4.94 10.16 28.91
C THR A 99 4.38 11.56 29.07
N TYR A 100 3.26 11.86 28.40
CA TYR A 100 2.57 13.14 28.49
C TYR A 100 1.44 13.06 29.50
N VAL A 101 1.48 13.89 30.54
CA VAL A 101 0.38 14.09 31.49
C VAL A 101 -0.42 15.31 31.02
N LEU A 102 -1.62 15.06 30.52
CA LEU A 102 -2.48 16.06 29.89
C LEU A 102 -3.83 16.14 30.58
N ASP A 103 -4.47 17.32 30.57
CA ASP A 103 -5.88 17.41 30.92
C ASP A 103 -6.72 16.59 29.92
N ALA A 104 -7.72 15.87 30.42
CA ALA A 104 -8.52 14.92 29.64
C ALA A 104 -9.59 15.63 28.78
N THR A 105 -9.11 16.43 27.83
CA THR A 105 -9.88 17.26 26.90
C THR A 105 -9.46 17.00 25.45
N LYS A 106 -10.31 17.35 24.49
CA LYS A 106 -9.97 17.34 23.05
C LYS A 106 -9.71 18.76 22.58
N ILE A 107 -8.96 18.89 21.49
CA ILE A 107 -8.69 20.18 20.84
C ILE A 107 -9.90 20.58 19.97
N ASP A 108 -10.37 21.82 20.08
CA ASP A 108 -11.62 22.29 19.44
C ASP A 108 -11.52 22.46 17.93
N SER A 109 -10.30 22.63 17.41
CA SER A 109 -10.04 22.66 15.97
C SER A 109 -10.39 21.33 15.28
N LEU A 110 -10.54 20.25 16.06
CA LEU A 110 -10.99 18.92 15.62
C LEU A 110 -12.48 18.82 15.29
N LYS A 111 -13.16 19.91 14.93
CA LYS A 111 -14.50 19.84 14.29
C LYS A 111 -14.51 18.93 13.04
N THR A 112 -13.32 18.57 12.55
CA THR A 112 -13.07 17.76 11.38
C THR A 112 -12.66 16.32 11.68
N ASN A 113 -12.48 15.85 12.92
CA ASN A 113 -12.33 14.42 13.21
C ASN A 113 -13.53 13.95 14.03
N ASN A 114 -14.14 12.83 13.63
CA ASN A 114 -15.39 12.35 14.24
C ASN A 114 -15.20 10.97 14.86
N HIS A 115 -14.09 10.79 15.57
CA HIS A 115 -13.81 9.55 16.29
C HIS A 115 -14.93 9.26 17.29
N THR A 116 -15.35 8.00 17.38
CA THR A 116 -16.40 7.59 18.32
C THR A 116 -15.86 7.27 19.71
N HIS A 117 -14.53 7.13 19.86
CA HIS A 117 -13.86 6.81 21.11
C HIS A 117 -12.93 7.95 21.58
N ALA A 118 -13.08 8.36 22.84
CA ALA A 118 -12.37 9.49 23.44
C ALA A 118 -10.85 9.34 23.45
N ALA A 119 -10.34 8.12 23.69
CA ALA A 119 -8.92 7.83 23.74
C ALA A 119 -8.15 8.21 22.47
N ILE A 120 -8.81 8.21 21.29
CA ILE A 120 -8.15 8.57 20.03
C ILE A 120 -7.83 10.07 20.02
N PHE A 121 -8.76 10.92 20.45
CA PHE A 121 -8.52 12.37 20.54
C PHE A 121 -7.40 12.70 21.53
N LEU A 122 -7.34 11.99 22.65
CA LEU A 122 -6.27 12.17 23.65
C LEU A 122 -4.91 11.73 23.08
N LEU A 123 -4.86 10.62 22.34
CA LEU A 123 -3.65 10.18 21.64
C LEU A 123 -3.21 11.19 20.57
N GLU A 124 -4.13 11.71 19.76
CA GLU A 124 -3.83 12.77 18.77
C GLU A 124 -3.23 14.01 19.46
N LYS A 125 -3.79 14.42 20.60
CA LYS A 125 -3.28 15.54 21.42
C LYS A 125 -1.84 15.30 21.88
N ALA A 126 -1.56 14.14 22.47
CA ALA A 126 -0.21 13.77 22.90
C ALA A 126 0.75 13.65 21.72
N TYR A 127 0.31 13.07 20.61
CA TYR A 127 1.12 12.89 19.41
C TYR A 127 1.49 14.24 18.76
N ALA A 128 0.54 15.16 18.62
CA ALA A 128 0.79 16.50 18.12
C ALA A 128 1.80 17.27 18.98
N LEU A 129 1.63 17.21 20.31
CA LEU A 129 2.56 17.83 21.25
C LEU A 129 3.96 17.20 21.17
N HIS A 130 4.04 15.87 21.14
CA HIS A 130 5.31 15.15 20.99
C HIS A 130 6.07 15.63 19.76
N ARG A 131 5.35 15.80 18.65
CA ARG A 131 5.93 16.29 17.41
C ARG A 131 6.43 17.71 17.46
N ILE A 132 5.73 18.60 18.15
CA ILE A 132 6.19 19.98 18.36
C ILE A 132 7.51 19.97 19.14
N LEU A 133 7.58 19.18 20.22
CA LEU A 133 8.75 19.13 21.09
C LEU A 133 9.95 18.41 20.46
N LYS A 134 9.72 17.52 19.48
CA LYS A 134 10.74 16.70 18.82
C LYS A 134 11.05 17.10 17.39
N ARG A 135 10.44 18.17 16.86
CA ARG A 135 10.67 18.60 15.48
C ARG A 135 12.13 18.94 15.25
N ASP A 136 12.73 18.40 14.19
CA ASP A 136 14.04 18.85 13.72
C ASP A 136 13.99 20.33 13.36
N LYS A 137 14.98 21.09 13.84
CA LYS A 137 15.11 22.56 13.70
C LYS A 137 15.36 23.05 12.27
N ASN A 138 15.05 22.24 11.26
CA ASN A 138 15.45 22.45 9.88
C ASN A 138 14.52 23.37 9.09
N ASP A 139 13.53 24.02 9.71
CA ASP A 139 12.76 25.10 9.08
C ASP A 139 13.22 26.47 9.62
N PRO A 140 14.25 27.08 9.00
CA PRO A 140 14.85 28.34 9.49
C PRO A 140 13.93 29.55 9.33
N LYS A 141 12.73 29.41 8.76
CA LYS A 141 11.88 30.54 8.37
C LYS A 141 10.81 30.93 9.39
N LYS A 142 10.70 30.24 10.53
CA LYS A 142 9.69 30.53 11.56
C LYS A 142 10.34 30.87 12.89
N GLU A 143 9.84 31.94 13.51
CA GLU A 143 10.26 32.39 14.83
C GLU A 143 9.99 31.29 15.87
N GLU A 144 11.03 30.98 16.66
CA GLU A 144 10.91 30.07 17.81
C GLU A 144 10.48 30.88 19.04
N CYS A 145 9.62 30.29 19.86
CA CYS A 145 9.30 30.78 21.19
C CYS A 145 9.85 29.81 22.24
N ASP A 146 10.20 30.36 23.40
CA ASP A 146 10.68 29.59 24.53
C ASP A 146 9.48 29.05 25.34
N PHE A 147 9.40 27.73 25.47
CA PHE A 147 8.36 27.02 26.19
C PHE A 147 8.96 26.27 27.39
N SER A 148 8.78 26.81 28.59
CA SER A 148 9.23 26.16 29.82
C SER A 148 8.21 25.13 30.27
N LEU A 149 8.62 23.86 30.38
CA LEU A 149 7.77 22.77 30.82
C LEU A 149 8.36 22.05 32.03
N SER A 150 7.47 21.58 32.91
CA SER A 150 7.84 20.70 34.01
C SER A 150 8.11 19.29 33.49
N ILE A 151 9.32 18.81 33.71
CA ILE A 151 9.75 17.46 33.34
C ILE A 151 10.15 16.69 34.59
N GLN A 152 9.65 15.47 34.68
CA GLN A 152 10.11 14.44 35.58
C GLN A 152 10.90 13.41 34.75
N GLU A 153 12.21 13.30 34.98
CA GLU A 153 13.07 12.31 34.31
C GLU A 153 13.43 11.21 35.32
N SER A 154 13.41 9.94 34.89
CA SER A 154 13.91 8.82 35.70
C SER A 154 15.30 8.41 35.21
N LYS A 155 16.27 8.34 36.13
CA LYS A 155 17.62 7.85 35.84
C LYS A 155 17.96 6.74 36.84
N GLY A 156 17.73 5.49 36.45
CA GLY A 156 17.72 4.37 37.39
C GLY A 156 16.54 4.49 38.36
N GLU A 157 16.81 4.42 39.66
CA GLU A 157 15.80 4.56 40.73
C GLU A 157 15.50 6.03 41.10
N GLU A 158 16.33 6.98 40.65
CA GLU A 158 16.19 8.39 41.00
C GLU A 158 15.17 9.10 40.09
N ILE A 159 14.27 9.87 40.72
CA ILE A 159 13.31 10.74 40.04
C ILE A 159 13.76 12.19 40.18
N ILE A 160 14.10 12.82 39.06
CA ILE A 160 14.56 14.21 39.02
C ILE A 160 13.45 15.08 38.46
N PHE A 161 13.03 16.09 39.24
CA PHE A 161 12.10 17.12 38.79
C PHE A 161 12.90 18.34 38.32
N SER A 162 12.65 18.77 37.09
CA SER A 162 13.29 19.96 36.53
C SER A 162 12.30 20.74 35.66
N SER A 163 12.59 22.02 35.46
CA SER A 163 11.94 22.82 34.42
C SER A 163 12.88 22.89 33.22
N LYS A 164 12.41 22.50 32.04
CA LYS A 164 13.21 22.53 30.81
C LYS A 164 12.61 23.52 29.83
N LEU A 165 13.47 24.35 29.25
CA LEU A 165 13.11 25.27 28.18
C LEU A 165 13.18 24.53 26.84
N PHE A 166 12.04 24.45 26.14
CA PHE A 166 11.94 23.96 24.78
C PHE A 166 11.83 25.14 23.82
N LYS A 167 12.60 25.14 22.74
CA LYS A 167 12.37 26.06 21.64
C LYS A 167 11.40 25.44 20.67
N ILE A 168 10.23 26.04 20.54
CA ILE A 168 9.17 25.53 19.68
C ILE A 168 8.70 26.61 18.71
N GLN A 169 8.27 26.19 17.52
CA GLN A 169 7.58 27.06 16.59
C GLN A 169 6.07 26.94 16.85
N PRO A 170 5.37 28.02 17.24
CA PRO A 170 3.92 28.00 17.36
C PRO A 170 3.29 27.53 16.05
N GLN A 171 2.42 26.53 16.14
CA GLN A 171 1.77 25.96 14.97
C GLN A 171 0.38 25.44 15.31
N SER A 172 -0.50 25.42 14.30
CA SER A 172 -1.83 24.85 14.47
C SER A 172 -1.75 23.36 14.79
N PHE A 173 -2.78 22.85 15.45
CA PHE A 173 -2.90 21.45 15.79
C PHE A 173 -2.86 20.55 14.54
N GLU A 174 -3.53 20.96 13.47
CA GLU A 174 -3.56 20.24 12.20
C GLU A 174 -2.18 20.12 11.59
N TYR A 175 -1.41 21.21 11.58
CA TYR A 175 -0.05 21.21 11.04
C TYR A 175 0.90 20.35 11.87
N ALA A 176 0.71 20.33 13.20
CA ALA A 176 1.45 19.43 14.09
C ALA A 176 1.15 17.94 13.82
N LEU A 177 0.00 17.64 13.22
CA LEU A 177 -0.43 16.28 12.88
C LEU A 177 -0.17 15.89 11.41
N GLU A 178 -0.13 16.85 10.49
CA GLU A 178 -0.10 16.64 9.03
C GLU A 178 1.18 15.99 8.49
N VAL A 179 2.34 16.33 9.06
CA VAL A 179 3.62 15.90 8.48
C VAL A 179 3.97 14.46 8.90
N GLY A 180 4.80 13.76 8.14
CA GLY A 180 5.47 12.53 8.59
C GLY A 180 5.24 11.36 7.66
N ASP A 181 5.68 10.18 8.12
CA ASP A 181 5.57 8.94 7.39
C ASP A 181 5.04 7.83 8.31
N PRO A 182 4.51 6.71 7.76
CA PRO A 182 3.95 5.64 8.57
C PRO A 182 4.97 4.94 9.47
N SER A 183 6.27 4.94 9.13
CA SER A 183 7.30 4.30 9.97
C SER A 183 7.59 5.11 11.23
N ILE A 184 7.62 6.43 11.13
CA ILE A 184 7.70 7.32 12.29
C ILE A 184 6.47 7.13 13.18
N ALA A 185 5.27 7.02 12.58
CA ALA A 185 4.05 6.78 13.33
C ALA A 185 4.12 5.45 14.12
N TYR A 186 4.53 4.35 13.48
CA TYR A 186 4.73 3.08 14.18
C TYR A 186 5.79 3.19 15.28
N ARG A 187 6.95 3.81 14.99
CA ARG A 187 8.04 3.96 15.97
C ARG A 187 7.58 4.72 17.20
N ARG A 188 6.80 5.78 17.01
CA ARG A 188 6.18 6.56 18.09
C ARG A 188 5.15 5.82 18.90
N LEU A 189 4.48 4.89 18.25
CA LEU A 189 3.63 3.90 18.91
C LEU A 189 4.45 2.69 19.36
N GLY A 190 5.76 2.77 19.54
CA GLY A 190 6.59 1.70 20.11
C GLY A 190 6.83 0.48 19.23
N LEU A 191 6.61 0.59 17.92
CA LEU A 191 6.80 -0.50 16.97
C LEU A 191 7.78 -0.06 15.86
N PRO A 192 9.01 -0.57 15.80
CA PRO A 192 9.90 -0.23 14.70
C PRO A 192 9.34 -0.75 13.37
N ALA A 193 9.46 0.02 12.31
CA ALA A 193 8.96 -0.32 10.99
C ALA A 193 9.90 0.18 9.89
N ASP A 194 9.89 -0.51 8.76
CA ASP A 194 10.63 -0.14 7.55
C ASP A 194 9.66 0.33 6.47
N ILE A 195 10.10 1.32 5.67
CA ILE A 195 9.39 1.78 4.48
C ILE A 195 10.07 1.20 3.25
N GLU A 196 9.26 0.63 2.38
CA GLU A 196 9.65 0.15 1.07
C GLU A 196 8.90 0.93 -0.01
N ILE A 197 9.57 1.21 -1.13
CA ILE A 197 8.91 1.69 -2.33
C ILE A 197 8.26 0.50 -3.04
N ILE A 198 6.98 0.60 -3.34
CA ILE A 198 6.27 -0.39 -4.14
C ILE A 198 6.84 -0.31 -5.56
N PRO A 199 7.33 -1.43 -6.12
CA PRO A 199 7.89 -1.44 -7.46
C PRO A 199 6.95 -0.78 -8.46
N ARG A 200 7.44 0.25 -9.15
CA ARG A 200 6.69 0.88 -10.22
C ARG A 200 6.67 -0.08 -11.40
N ASN A 201 5.48 -0.59 -11.67
CA ASN A 201 5.17 -1.27 -12.91
C ASN A 201 5.51 -0.39 -14.12
N ILE A 202 6.41 -0.86 -15.00
CA ILE A 202 6.71 -0.23 -16.28
C ILE A 202 5.42 -0.21 -17.10
N THR A 203 4.99 0.97 -17.52
CA THR A 203 3.84 1.13 -18.41
C THR A 203 4.22 0.74 -19.83
N LEU A 204 3.24 0.38 -20.67
CA LEU A 204 3.51 0.12 -22.10
C LEU A 204 4.12 1.34 -22.81
N ILE A 205 3.83 2.57 -22.34
CA ILE A 205 4.41 3.79 -22.89
C ILE A 205 5.89 3.87 -22.50
N GLU A 206 6.23 3.69 -21.22
CA GLU A 206 7.63 3.65 -20.77
C GLU A 206 8.40 2.52 -21.45
N PHE A 207 7.78 1.33 -21.58
CA PHE A 207 8.36 0.20 -22.33
C PHE A 207 8.72 0.62 -23.76
N LYS A 208 7.81 1.33 -24.44
CA LYS A 208 8.03 1.85 -25.79
C LYS A 208 9.17 2.87 -25.83
N GLU A 209 9.14 3.87 -24.95
CA GLU A 209 10.14 4.94 -24.87
C GLU A 209 11.54 4.38 -24.57
N MET A 210 11.62 3.34 -23.74
CA MET A 210 12.86 2.61 -23.43
C MET A 210 13.45 1.89 -24.65
N PHE A 211 12.66 1.58 -25.68
CA PHE A 211 13.13 1.02 -26.96
C PHE A 211 13.43 2.10 -28.00
N GLU A 212 12.57 3.11 -28.15
CA GLU A 212 12.71 4.11 -29.22
C GLU A 212 14.02 4.91 -29.12
N SER A 213 14.42 5.31 -27.91
CA SER A 213 15.66 6.11 -27.75
C SER A 213 16.92 5.32 -28.15
N PRO A 214 17.12 4.06 -27.70
CA PRO A 214 18.18 3.20 -28.20
C PRO A 214 18.19 2.98 -29.70
N LEU A 215 17.02 2.80 -30.32
CA LEU A 215 16.93 2.44 -31.72
C LEU A 215 17.49 3.51 -32.65
N ILE A 216 17.39 4.79 -32.28
CA ILE A 216 18.01 5.89 -33.04
C ILE A 216 19.54 5.71 -33.11
N ILE A 217 20.17 5.38 -31.98
CA ILE A 217 21.62 5.19 -31.88
C ILE A 217 22.04 3.96 -32.68
N LEU A 218 21.29 2.87 -32.56
CA LEU A 218 21.52 1.64 -33.31
C LEU A 218 21.35 1.86 -34.83
N ARG A 219 20.42 2.74 -35.25
CA ARG A 219 20.15 3.07 -36.66
C ARG A 219 21.34 3.77 -37.28
N GLU A 220 21.81 4.82 -36.63
CA GLU A 220 22.92 5.62 -37.16
C GLU A 220 24.28 4.93 -37.00
N GLY A 221 24.47 4.10 -35.97
CA GLY A 221 25.74 3.45 -35.69
C GLY A 221 26.81 4.45 -35.24
N LYS A 222 28.09 4.17 -35.52
CA LYS A 222 29.19 5.09 -35.16
C LYS A 222 29.14 6.41 -35.95
N ASP A 223 28.54 6.42 -37.14
CA ASP A 223 28.55 7.56 -38.06
C ASP A 223 27.86 8.82 -37.48
N ALA A 224 26.86 8.66 -36.58
CA ALA A 224 26.18 9.80 -35.94
C ALA A 224 27.03 10.55 -34.90
N PHE A 225 28.12 9.95 -34.43
CA PHE A 225 28.90 10.49 -33.30
C PHE A 225 30.25 11.06 -33.72
N GLY A 226 30.55 11.05 -35.03
CA GLY A 226 31.84 11.52 -35.55
C GLY A 226 33.01 10.78 -34.88
N ASP A 227 34.01 11.53 -34.44
CA ASP A 227 35.22 10.99 -33.81
C ASP A 227 35.09 10.79 -32.28
N ASP A 228 33.93 11.06 -31.67
CA ASP A 228 33.73 10.91 -30.22
C ASP A 228 33.35 9.47 -29.83
N GLU A 229 34.35 8.59 -29.89
CA GLU A 229 34.20 7.17 -29.52
C GLU A 229 33.76 6.98 -28.05
N ASN A 230 34.14 7.89 -27.16
CA ASN A 230 33.76 7.82 -25.74
C ASN A 230 32.26 8.05 -25.55
N PHE A 231 31.69 9.02 -26.27
CA PHE A 231 30.26 9.30 -26.21
C PHE A 231 29.43 8.18 -26.84
N PHE A 232 29.88 7.61 -27.96
CA PHE A 232 29.27 6.41 -28.54
C PHE A 232 29.27 5.24 -27.55
N ASN A 233 30.43 4.88 -26.99
CA ASN A 233 30.54 3.76 -26.05
C ASN A 233 29.67 3.94 -24.81
N ARG A 234 29.61 5.16 -24.25
CA ARG A 234 28.72 5.47 -23.12
C ARG A 234 27.26 5.27 -23.49
N SER A 235 26.84 5.79 -24.65
CA SER A 235 25.47 5.70 -25.12
C SER A 235 25.09 4.25 -25.44
N PHE A 236 25.99 3.48 -26.05
CA PHE A 236 25.83 2.06 -26.34
C PHE A 236 25.69 1.22 -25.08
N ASN A 237 26.56 1.41 -24.08
CA ASN A 237 26.45 0.71 -22.80
C ASN A 237 25.13 1.03 -22.08
N GLN A 238 24.69 2.29 -22.13
CA GLN A 238 23.39 2.69 -21.58
C GLN A 238 22.22 1.97 -22.29
N ILE A 239 22.31 1.74 -23.61
CA ILE A 239 21.33 0.93 -24.35
C ILE A 239 21.31 -0.51 -23.85
N ILE A 240 22.49 -1.13 -23.73
CA ILE A 240 22.62 -2.50 -23.23
C ILE A 240 22.04 -2.61 -21.83
N ASP A 241 22.35 -1.68 -20.95
CA ASP A 241 21.81 -1.66 -19.59
C ASP A 241 20.28 -1.50 -19.57
N ASN A 242 19.73 -0.60 -20.39
CA ASN A 242 18.29 -0.37 -20.47
C ASN A 242 17.54 -1.59 -21.01
N ILE A 243 18.01 -2.18 -22.12
CA ILE A 243 17.40 -3.38 -22.70
C ILE A 243 17.56 -4.56 -21.74
N SER A 244 18.73 -4.73 -21.13
CA SER A 244 18.99 -5.81 -20.17
C SER A 244 18.08 -5.71 -18.95
N LEU A 245 17.89 -4.51 -18.41
CA LEU A 245 16.96 -4.26 -17.31
C LEU A 245 15.51 -4.58 -17.71
N LEU A 246 15.10 -4.14 -18.89
CA LEU A 246 13.75 -4.34 -19.42
C LEU A 246 13.42 -5.81 -19.66
N LEU A 247 14.39 -6.55 -20.21
CA LEU A 247 14.28 -7.97 -20.52
C LEU A 247 14.66 -8.87 -19.33
N LYS A 248 15.13 -8.28 -18.22
CA LYS A 248 15.68 -8.97 -17.05
C LYS A 248 16.73 -10.02 -17.42
N LEU A 249 17.66 -9.63 -18.27
CA LEU A 249 18.73 -10.52 -18.74
C LEU A 249 19.68 -10.85 -17.60
N ASN A 250 20.12 -12.11 -17.54
CA ASN A 250 21.25 -12.49 -16.69
C ASN A 250 22.58 -12.00 -17.32
N ALA A 251 23.71 -12.19 -16.62
CA ALA A 251 25.00 -11.69 -17.09
C ALA A 251 25.41 -12.24 -18.47
N LEU A 252 25.20 -13.54 -18.72
CA LEU A 252 25.52 -14.19 -19.99
C LEU A 252 24.60 -13.71 -21.14
N GLU A 253 23.31 -13.56 -20.85
CA GLU A 253 22.33 -13.04 -21.81
C GLU A 253 22.63 -11.57 -22.18
N LYS A 254 23.05 -10.77 -21.20
CA LYS A 254 23.49 -9.38 -21.40
C LYS A 254 24.74 -9.30 -22.28
N GLU A 255 25.75 -10.12 -22.01
CA GLU A 255 26.96 -10.21 -22.84
C GLU A 255 26.61 -10.61 -24.27
N THR A 256 25.73 -11.60 -24.44
CA THR A 256 25.30 -12.04 -25.77
C THR A 256 24.51 -10.96 -26.51
N LEU A 257 23.69 -10.17 -25.80
CA LEU A 257 23.00 -9.01 -26.36
C LEU A 257 24.03 -7.96 -26.82
N GLU A 258 25.03 -7.67 -26.00
CA GLU A 258 26.12 -6.73 -26.33
C GLU A 258 26.83 -7.13 -27.62
N GLU A 259 27.29 -8.38 -27.72
CA GLU A 259 27.92 -8.88 -28.93
C GLU A 259 26.99 -8.84 -30.15
N SER A 260 25.70 -9.18 -29.95
CA SER A 260 24.70 -9.13 -31.02
C SER A 260 24.47 -7.71 -31.53
N LEU A 261 24.41 -6.72 -30.63
CA LEU A 261 24.24 -5.33 -31.02
C LEU A 261 25.52 -4.74 -31.64
N LEU A 262 26.72 -5.16 -31.19
CA LEU A 262 27.97 -4.78 -31.86
C LEU A 262 28.03 -5.30 -33.30
N ASN A 263 27.68 -6.58 -33.50
CA ASN A 263 27.58 -7.17 -34.83
C ASN A 263 26.52 -6.48 -35.70
N PHE A 264 25.39 -6.11 -35.09
CA PHE A 264 24.33 -5.37 -35.74
C PHE A 264 24.81 -3.99 -36.22
N ILE A 265 25.53 -3.24 -35.38
CA ILE A 265 26.08 -1.92 -35.74
C ILE A 265 27.10 -2.02 -36.87
N ALA A 266 27.85 -3.13 -36.95
CA ALA A 266 28.81 -3.38 -38.02
C ALA A 266 28.16 -3.67 -39.40
N GLN A 267 26.84 -3.90 -39.47
CA GLN A 267 26.15 -4.12 -40.74
C GLN A 267 26.02 -2.83 -41.56
N GLU A 268 25.75 -2.95 -42.86
CA GLU A 268 25.45 -1.81 -43.74
C GLU A 268 24.23 -1.03 -43.23
N LYS A 269 24.27 0.30 -43.29
CA LYS A 269 23.22 1.20 -42.77
C LYS A 269 21.82 0.81 -43.23
N GLN A 270 21.64 0.49 -44.50
CA GLN A 270 20.34 0.08 -45.05
C GLN A 270 19.78 -1.19 -44.40
N LYS A 271 20.64 -2.17 -44.07
CA LYS A 271 20.24 -3.39 -43.36
C LYS A 271 19.85 -3.07 -41.92
N ARG A 272 20.62 -2.20 -41.25
CA ARG A 272 20.31 -1.74 -39.89
C ARG A 272 18.94 -1.05 -39.84
N GLU A 273 18.69 -0.12 -40.76
CA GLU A 273 17.42 0.58 -40.88
C GLU A 273 16.24 -0.40 -41.04
N SER A 274 16.34 -1.37 -41.95
CA SER A 274 15.27 -2.36 -42.15
C SER A 274 14.98 -3.21 -40.92
N ILE A 275 16.00 -3.61 -40.15
CA ILE A 275 15.82 -4.39 -38.91
C ILE A 275 15.20 -3.51 -37.83
N ILE A 276 15.64 -2.25 -37.70
CA ILE A 276 15.08 -1.32 -36.73
C ILE A 276 13.64 -0.99 -37.05
N ASP A 277 13.29 -0.79 -38.32
CA ASP A 277 11.90 -0.59 -38.74
C ASP A 277 11.02 -1.79 -38.35
N SER A 278 11.56 -3.01 -38.47
CA SER A 278 10.90 -4.23 -37.97
C SER A 278 10.76 -4.23 -36.45
N ILE A 279 11.81 -3.87 -35.70
CA ILE A 279 11.76 -3.77 -34.23
C ILE A 279 10.73 -2.72 -33.81
N GLU A 280 10.78 -1.51 -34.37
CA GLU A 280 9.82 -0.42 -34.13
C GLU A 280 8.40 -0.87 -34.45
N HIS A 281 8.19 -1.57 -35.57
CA HIS A 281 6.89 -2.15 -35.91
C HIS A 281 6.41 -3.11 -34.83
N HIS A 282 7.25 -4.06 -34.39
CA HIS A 282 6.88 -5.02 -33.36
C HIS A 282 6.64 -4.36 -32.00
N VAL A 283 7.46 -3.39 -31.57
CA VAL A 283 7.25 -2.62 -30.34
C VAL A 283 5.95 -1.82 -30.41
N ASN A 284 5.67 -1.17 -31.55
CA ASN A 284 4.41 -0.45 -31.76
C ASN A 284 3.22 -1.40 -31.71
N VAL A 285 3.31 -2.55 -32.36
CA VAL A 285 2.25 -3.57 -32.32
C VAL A 285 2.06 -4.07 -30.89
N LEU A 286 3.11 -4.37 -30.13
CA LEU A 286 3.01 -4.85 -28.75
C LEU A 286 2.40 -3.81 -27.81
N THR A 287 2.73 -2.53 -28.00
CA THR A 287 2.29 -1.43 -27.12
C THR A 287 0.89 -0.94 -27.45
N GLN A 288 0.45 -1.11 -28.70
CA GLN A 288 -0.93 -0.90 -29.14
C GLN A 288 -1.81 -2.12 -28.88
N SER A 289 -1.22 -3.33 -28.90
CA SER A 289 -1.90 -4.57 -28.56
C SER A 289 -2.40 -4.49 -27.14
N SER A 290 -3.58 -5.05 -26.94
CA SER A 290 -4.08 -5.21 -25.60
C SER A 290 -3.23 -6.14 -24.75
N PRO A 291 -3.27 -5.98 -23.42
CA PRO A 291 -2.56 -6.89 -22.53
C PRO A 291 -2.99 -8.37 -22.70
N LEU A 292 -4.25 -8.63 -23.07
CA LEU A 292 -4.71 -9.99 -23.33
C LEU A 292 -4.14 -10.57 -24.63
N SER A 293 -4.11 -9.77 -25.70
CA SER A 293 -3.54 -10.21 -26.97
C SER A 293 -2.02 -10.36 -26.88
N LEU A 294 -1.34 -9.58 -26.03
CA LEU A 294 0.08 -9.77 -25.70
C LEU A 294 0.37 -11.18 -25.18
N HIS A 295 -0.42 -11.67 -24.22
CA HIS A 295 -0.22 -13.02 -23.68
C HIS A 295 -0.56 -14.11 -24.71
N GLN A 296 -1.46 -13.83 -25.66
CA GLN A 296 -1.77 -14.73 -26.76
C GLN A 296 -0.76 -14.64 -27.92
N ASN A 297 0.11 -13.62 -27.92
CA ASN A 297 1.08 -13.33 -28.98
C ASN A 297 2.53 -13.56 -28.51
N HIS A 298 2.80 -14.69 -27.84
CA HIS A 298 4.17 -15.14 -27.58
C HIS A 298 5.02 -15.13 -28.85
N GLU A 299 4.43 -15.52 -29.98
CA GLU A 299 5.06 -15.47 -31.30
C GLU A 299 5.61 -14.08 -31.64
N ARG A 300 4.84 -13.01 -31.42
CA ARG A 300 5.27 -11.64 -31.76
C ARG A 300 6.40 -11.14 -30.87
N VAL A 301 6.36 -11.50 -29.58
CA VAL A 301 7.46 -11.19 -28.66
C VAL A 301 8.71 -11.96 -29.08
N ASN A 302 8.56 -13.22 -29.46
CA ASN A 302 9.66 -14.02 -29.99
C ASN A 302 10.21 -13.43 -31.29
N THR A 303 9.37 -12.94 -32.21
CA THR A 303 9.82 -12.26 -33.43
C THR A 303 10.61 -11.00 -33.11
N LEU A 304 10.13 -10.16 -32.18
CA LEU A 304 10.87 -8.99 -31.71
C LEU A 304 12.25 -9.38 -31.17
N LEU A 305 12.30 -10.42 -30.33
CA LEU A 305 13.55 -10.89 -29.74
C LEU A 305 14.50 -11.46 -30.79
N ILE A 306 14.00 -12.27 -31.72
CA ILE A 306 14.80 -12.77 -32.84
C ILE A 306 15.40 -11.61 -33.64
N SER A 307 14.63 -10.55 -33.92
CA SER A 307 15.15 -9.35 -34.61
C SER A 307 16.25 -8.65 -33.80
N LEU A 308 16.12 -8.57 -32.47
CA LEU A 308 17.14 -7.97 -31.59
C LEU A 308 18.43 -8.77 -31.55
N PHE A 309 18.36 -10.11 -31.63
CA PHE A 309 19.53 -10.98 -31.62
C PHE A 309 19.98 -11.44 -33.03
N ALA A 310 19.37 -10.94 -34.11
CA ALA A 310 19.62 -11.38 -35.49
C ALA A 310 21.06 -11.17 -35.97
N GLY A 311 21.86 -10.35 -35.27
CA GLY A 311 23.28 -10.15 -35.53
C GLY A 311 24.16 -11.39 -35.31
N LYS A 312 23.66 -12.42 -34.61
CA LYS A 312 24.31 -13.73 -34.43
C LYS A 312 23.37 -14.84 -34.88
N ALA A 313 23.40 -15.19 -36.17
CA ALA A 313 22.81 -16.44 -36.65
C ALA A 313 23.93 -17.49 -36.86
N PRO A 314 23.86 -18.68 -36.22
CA PRO A 314 22.83 -19.13 -35.27
C PRO A 314 23.00 -18.49 -33.88
N LEU A 315 21.89 -18.33 -33.15
CA LEU A 315 21.90 -17.88 -31.75
C LEU A 315 22.68 -18.90 -30.92
N PRO A 316 23.49 -18.47 -29.94
CA PRO A 316 24.10 -19.40 -28.99
C PRO A 316 23.03 -20.26 -28.34
N GLU A 317 23.28 -21.57 -28.16
CA GLU A 317 22.34 -22.50 -27.51
C GLU A 317 21.91 -22.04 -26.10
N ALA A 318 22.70 -21.17 -25.47
CA ALA A 318 22.42 -20.54 -24.19
C ALA A 318 21.27 -19.50 -24.22
N ILE A 319 20.91 -18.94 -25.38
CA ILE A 319 19.83 -17.95 -25.48
C ILE A 319 18.50 -18.66 -25.72
N ASN A 320 17.68 -18.74 -24.67
CA ASN A 320 16.31 -19.23 -24.79
C ASN A 320 15.35 -18.05 -25.03
N ILE A 321 15.08 -17.76 -26.30
CA ILE A 321 14.17 -16.68 -26.74
C ILE A 321 12.77 -16.82 -26.12
N GLU A 322 12.26 -18.05 -26.00
CA GLU A 322 10.94 -18.31 -25.43
C GLU A 322 10.87 -17.94 -23.93
N GLN A 323 11.94 -18.23 -23.19
CA GLN A 323 12.06 -17.84 -21.77
C GLN A 323 12.21 -16.32 -21.61
N ILE A 324 12.97 -15.64 -22.48
CA ILE A 324 13.05 -14.17 -22.47
C ILE A 324 11.66 -13.58 -22.80
N GLY A 325 10.98 -14.10 -23.83
CA GLY A 325 9.65 -13.64 -24.23
C GLY A 325 8.62 -13.80 -23.11
N THR A 326 8.67 -14.91 -22.39
CA THR A 326 7.83 -15.15 -21.21
C THR A 326 8.11 -14.12 -20.11
N ARG A 327 9.38 -13.85 -19.79
CA ARG A 327 9.76 -12.81 -18.80
C ARG A 327 9.24 -11.42 -19.16
N ILE A 328 9.26 -11.04 -20.45
CA ILE A 328 8.71 -9.76 -20.91
C ILE A 328 7.21 -9.71 -20.66
N ILE A 329 6.48 -10.73 -21.09
CA ILE A 329 5.02 -10.81 -20.92
C ILE A 329 4.67 -10.75 -19.42
N GLU A 330 5.41 -11.46 -18.59
CA GLU A 330 5.31 -11.45 -17.13
C GLU A 330 5.81 -10.15 -16.47
N SER A 331 6.36 -9.20 -17.23
CA SER A 331 6.76 -7.88 -16.71
C SER A 331 5.77 -6.78 -17.12
N ILE A 332 4.89 -7.06 -18.08
CA ILE A 332 3.90 -6.10 -18.58
C ILE A 332 2.63 -6.14 -17.72
N PRO A 333 2.25 -5.02 -17.06
CA PRO A 333 1.04 -4.96 -16.25
C PRO A 333 -0.22 -5.16 -17.06
N GLN A 334 -1.11 -6.00 -16.53
CA GLN A 334 -2.31 -6.44 -17.23
C GLN A 334 -3.52 -5.59 -16.84
N LYS A 335 -4.67 -5.79 -17.52
CA LYS A 335 -5.92 -5.15 -17.10
C LYS A 335 -6.50 -5.90 -15.90
N ARG A 336 -7.05 -5.15 -14.94
CA ARG A 336 -7.75 -5.71 -13.76
C ARG A 336 -8.83 -6.70 -14.17
N GLY A 337 -8.93 -7.81 -13.43
CA GLY A 337 -9.93 -8.85 -13.69
C GLY A 337 -9.48 -9.95 -14.65
N LEU A 338 -8.32 -9.80 -15.32
CA LEU A 338 -7.81 -10.82 -16.24
C LEU A 338 -7.08 -11.99 -15.56
N LYS A 339 -6.81 -11.92 -14.25
CA LYS A 339 -6.06 -12.93 -13.47
C LYS A 339 -4.61 -13.12 -13.94
N LEU A 340 -4.09 -12.18 -14.70
CA LEU A 340 -2.73 -12.14 -15.16
C LEU A 340 -1.99 -11.09 -14.33
N TYR A 341 -0.87 -11.51 -13.74
CA TYR A 341 -0.09 -10.72 -12.80
C TYR A 341 1.38 -10.82 -13.18
N THR A 342 2.10 -9.71 -13.07
CA THR A 342 3.54 -9.72 -13.29
C THR A 342 4.26 -10.53 -12.22
N THR A 343 5.49 -10.96 -12.50
CA THR A 343 6.34 -11.66 -11.50
C THR A 343 6.53 -10.79 -10.27
N GLU A 344 6.80 -9.50 -10.44
CA GLU A 344 6.88 -8.53 -9.35
C GLU A 344 5.58 -8.42 -8.56
N GLN A 345 4.43 -8.38 -9.23
CA GLN A 345 3.13 -8.35 -8.54
C GLN A 345 2.92 -9.62 -7.71
N ASN A 346 3.30 -10.78 -8.25
CA ASN A 346 3.16 -12.06 -7.57
C ASN A 346 4.05 -12.14 -6.33
N GLU A 347 5.32 -11.77 -6.46
CA GLU A 347 6.28 -11.70 -5.35
C GLU A 347 5.85 -10.69 -4.30
N PHE A 348 5.41 -9.50 -4.74
CA PHE A 348 4.91 -8.45 -3.86
C PHE A 348 3.67 -8.91 -3.06
N PHE A 349 2.70 -9.57 -3.72
CA PHE A 349 1.54 -10.13 -3.06
C PHE A 349 1.92 -11.21 -2.03
N LYS A 350 2.84 -12.11 -2.41
CA LYS A 350 3.36 -13.14 -1.50
C LYS A 350 4.04 -12.50 -0.29
N ARG A 351 4.88 -11.48 -0.50
CA ARG A 351 5.58 -10.76 0.56
C ARG A 351 4.63 -10.13 1.56
N ILE A 352 3.58 -9.43 1.12
CA ILE A 352 2.58 -8.88 2.03
C ILE A 352 1.86 -10.01 2.79
N SER A 353 1.44 -11.06 2.07
CA SER A 353 0.76 -12.22 2.67
C SER A 353 1.60 -12.89 3.75
N ASP A 354 2.91 -13.07 3.51
CA ASP A 354 3.84 -13.70 4.45
C ASP A 354 4.00 -12.83 5.71
N ASN A 355 4.17 -11.50 5.57
CA ASN A 355 4.28 -10.58 6.70
C ASN A 355 2.99 -10.56 7.54
N LEU A 356 1.82 -10.51 6.90
CA LEU A 356 0.53 -10.57 7.62
C LEU A 356 0.35 -11.91 8.36
N THR A 357 0.83 -13.02 7.78
CA THR A 357 0.79 -14.36 8.40
C THR A 357 1.72 -14.45 9.60
N GLN A 358 2.85 -13.75 9.57
CA GLN A 358 3.78 -13.58 10.70
C GLN A 358 3.26 -12.58 11.75
N ASN A 359 2.01 -12.15 11.66
CA ASN A 359 1.40 -11.16 12.55
C ASN A 359 2.15 -9.82 12.61
N LYS A 360 2.85 -9.46 11.53
CA LYS A 360 3.38 -8.11 11.33
C LYS A 360 2.27 -7.18 10.84
N LEU A 361 2.44 -5.91 11.10
CA LEU A 361 1.48 -4.88 10.72
C LEU A 361 1.92 -4.23 9.41
N VAL A 362 0.96 -3.92 8.54
CA VAL A 362 1.22 -3.44 7.19
C VAL A 362 0.36 -2.21 6.90
N ILE A 363 1.01 -1.11 6.49
CA ILE A 363 0.39 0.12 5.98
C ILE A 363 0.84 0.33 4.55
N VAL A 364 -0.02 0.95 3.76
CA VAL A 364 0.26 1.33 2.38
C VAL A 364 -0.04 2.80 2.19
N GLY A 365 0.86 3.53 1.51
CA GLY A 365 0.68 4.92 1.15
C GLY A 365 0.29 5.05 -0.32
N SER A 366 -0.80 5.76 -0.58
CA SER A 366 -1.27 6.03 -1.94
C SER A 366 -0.45 7.13 -2.61
N LYS A 367 -0.31 7.07 -3.94
CA LYS A 367 0.36 8.10 -4.75
C LYS A 367 -0.26 9.49 -4.58
N GLU A 368 0.50 10.53 -4.92
CA GLU A 368 0.00 11.91 -5.08
C GLU A 368 -1.22 11.98 -6.03
N ILE A 369 -1.20 11.15 -7.08
CA ILE A 369 -2.28 11.07 -8.07
C ILE A 369 -2.80 9.63 -8.19
N VAL A 370 -3.87 9.33 -7.44
CA VAL A 370 -4.56 8.01 -7.51
C VAL A 370 -5.52 7.86 -8.70
N GLY A 371 -5.66 8.85 -9.56
CA GLY A 371 -6.44 8.75 -10.81
C GLY A 371 -6.89 10.09 -11.38
N THR A 372 -7.70 10.03 -12.45
CA THR A 372 -8.36 11.21 -13.01
C THR A 372 -9.38 11.73 -12.00
N PHE A 373 -9.21 12.97 -11.58
CA PHE A 373 -10.06 13.60 -10.58
C PHE A 373 -11.44 13.89 -11.17
N GLN A 374 -12.49 13.50 -10.44
CA GLN A 374 -13.81 14.09 -10.66
C GLN A 374 -13.72 15.52 -10.08
N LYS A 375 -14.39 16.50 -10.73
CA LYS A 375 -14.34 17.93 -10.35
C LYS A 375 -14.30 18.10 -8.83
N ARG A 376 -13.41 18.97 -8.33
CA ARG A 376 -13.26 19.26 -6.88
C ARG A 376 -14.64 19.53 -6.27
N SER A 377 -15.11 18.62 -5.43
CA SER A 377 -16.19 18.92 -4.50
C SER A 377 -15.68 19.99 -3.55
N SER A 378 -16.34 21.14 -3.54
CA SER A 378 -16.02 22.27 -2.65
C SER A 378 -15.93 21.78 -1.20
N GLY A 379 -14.73 21.84 -0.60
CA GLY A 379 -14.52 21.58 0.83
C GLY A 379 -13.59 20.41 1.19
N VAL A 380 -13.23 19.50 0.26
CA VAL A 380 -12.24 18.45 0.55
C VAL A 380 -10.90 18.83 -0.04
N ARG A 381 -9.88 19.01 0.82
CA ARG A 381 -8.50 19.33 0.42
C ARG A 381 -7.87 18.18 -0.37
N GLU A 382 -8.11 16.95 0.08
CA GLU A 382 -7.55 15.74 -0.51
C GLU A 382 -8.31 15.30 -1.76
N LYS A 383 -7.57 14.90 -2.79
CA LYS A 383 -8.16 14.51 -4.07
C LYS A 383 -8.64 13.05 -4.00
N ASN A 384 -9.90 12.79 -4.35
CA ASN A 384 -10.46 11.44 -4.38
C ASN A 384 -10.63 10.93 -5.83
N SER A 385 -10.23 9.69 -6.08
CA SER A 385 -10.53 8.99 -7.34
C SER A 385 -11.10 7.60 -7.06
N LYS A 386 -12.40 7.44 -7.37
CA LYS A 386 -13.09 6.14 -7.30
C LYS A 386 -12.98 5.47 -5.93
N GLY A 387 -13.11 6.25 -4.85
CA GLY A 387 -13.10 5.74 -3.48
C GLY A 387 -11.71 5.60 -2.87
N LEU A 388 -10.65 5.98 -3.60
CA LEU A 388 -9.30 6.13 -3.04
C LEU A 388 -8.97 7.61 -2.88
N VAL A 389 -8.21 7.90 -1.84
CA VAL A 389 -7.74 9.23 -1.51
C VAL A 389 -6.26 9.30 -1.87
N SER A 390 -5.81 10.40 -2.47
CA SER A 390 -4.40 10.68 -2.75
C SER A 390 -3.61 10.99 -1.48
N GLU A 391 -2.30 10.72 -1.47
CA GLU A 391 -1.38 11.02 -0.35
C GLU A 391 -1.87 10.49 1.01
N HIS A 392 -2.55 9.36 0.98
CA HIS A 392 -3.27 8.81 2.12
C HIS A 392 -2.72 7.45 2.53
N ALA A 393 -2.67 7.21 3.84
CA ALA A 393 -2.27 5.94 4.41
C ALA A 393 -3.47 5.06 4.75
N MET A 394 -3.38 3.79 4.40
CA MET A 394 -4.40 2.78 4.69
C MET A 394 -3.72 1.55 5.28
N HIS A 395 -4.33 0.88 6.24
CA HIS A 395 -3.76 -0.38 6.73
C HIS A 395 -4.28 -1.57 5.93
N VAL A 396 -3.41 -2.55 5.73
CA VAL A 396 -3.72 -3.81 5.07
C VAL A 396 -4.07 -4.84 6.14
N VAL A 397 -5.26 -5.42 5.99
CA VAL A 397 -5.84 -6.35 6.97
C VAL A 397 -5.56 -7.80 6.56
N ALA A 398 -5.69 -8.10 5.27
CA ALA A 398 -5.55 -9.45 4.75
C ALA A 398 -5.14 -9.45 3.26
N CYS A 399 -4.53 -10.56 2.83
CA CYS A 399 -4.30 -10.91 1.43
C CYS A 399 -4.91 -12.27 1.14
N TYR A 400 -5.59 -12.41 0.01
CA TYR A 400 -6.23 -13.67 -0.37
C TYR A 400 -6.48 -13.73 -1.89
N GLN A 401 -6.79 -14.94 -2.36
CA GLN A 401 -7.14 -15.20 -3.75
C GLN A 401 -8.60 -15.61 -3.87
N ARG A 402 -9.28 -15.14 -4.91
CA ARG A 402 -10.68 -15.48 -5.21
C ARG A 402 -10.89 -15.58 -6.72
N GLY A 403 -11.29 -16.76 -7.18
CA GLY A 403 -11.50 -17.00 -8.62
C GLY A 403 -10.25 -16.75 -9.47
N GLY A 404 -9.05 -16.96 -8.91
CA GLY A 404 -7.76 -16.66 -9.54
C GLY A 404 -7.33 -15.19 -9.48
N LEU A 405 -8.18 -14.28 -8.98
CA LEU A 405 -7.80 -12.90 -8.72
C LEU A 405 -7.17 -12.75 -7.33
N LYS A 406 -6.18 -11.88 -7.21
CA LYS A 406 -5.47 -11.53 -5.97
C LYS A 406 -6.05 -10.24 -5.41
N PHE A 407 -6.45 -10.27 -4.14
CA PHE A 407 -7.06 -9.14 -3.45
C PHE A 407 -6.33 -8.84 -2.14
N LEU A 408 -6.27 -7.55 -1.82
CA LEU A 408 -5.88 -7.04 -0.51
C LEU A 408 -7.13 -6.45 0.15
N LEU A 409 -7.46 -6.89 1.35
CA LEU A 409 -8.45 -6.22 2.19
C LEU A 409 -7.74 -5.07 2.89
N ILE A 410 -8.18 -3.84 2.61
CA ILE A 410 -7.62 -2.63 3.18
C ILE A 410 -8.69 -1.81 3.88
N ARG A 411 -8.28 -0.99 4.84
CA ARG A 411 -9.19 -0.07 5.54
C ARG A 411 -8.74 1.37 5.35
N ASN A 412 -9.66 2.19 4.84
CA ASN A 412 -9.49 3.63 4.78
C ASN A 412 -9.93 4.26 6.12
N PRO A 413 -9.04 4.95 6.86
CA PRO A 413 -9.38 5.57 8.14
C PRO A 413 -10.43 6.69 8.04
N TRP A 414 -10.71 7.20 6.83
CA TRP A 414 -11.83 8.12 6.58
C TRP A 414 -13.21 7.51 6.83
N GLY A 415 -13.37 6.20 6.62
CA GLY A 415 -14.59 5.47 6.94
C GLY A 415 -15.87 5.86 6.17
N HIS A 416 -15.82 6.78 5.20
CA HIS A 416 -17.02 7.27 4.48
C HIS A 416 -17.01 7.02 2.96
N THR A 417 -15.88 6.60 2.40
CA THR A 417 -15.76 6.27 0.98
C THR A 417 -14.85 5.07 0.82
N VAL A 418 -15.28 4.14 -0.03
CA VAL A 418 -14.49 2.95 -0.35
C VAL A 418 -14.48 2.69 -1.84
N ARG A 419 -13.47 1.95 -2.28
CA ARG A 419 -13.40 1.46 -3.65
C ARG A 419 -14.22 0.19 -3.80
N ASP A 420 -14.97 0.10 -4.89
CA ASP A 420 -15.75 -1.09 -5.21
C ASP A 420 -15.60 -1.43 -6.70
N TYR A 421 -16.02 -2.64 -7.08
CA TYR A 421 -15.80 -3.20 -8.39
C TYR A 421 -17.08 -3.77 -9.02
N TYR A 422 -17.15 -3.67 -10.33
CA TYR A 422 -18.13 -4.39 -11.14
C TYR A 422 -17.49 -4.90 -12.42
N TRP A 423 -18.03 -5.99 -12.96
CA TRP A 423 -17.62 -6.51 -14.25
C TRP A 423 -18.18 -5.65 -15.37
N LYS A 424 -17.34 -5.33 -16.35
CA LYS A 424 -17.74 -4.61 -17.55
C LYS A 424 -17.16 -5.32 -18.77
N GLU A 425 -18.01 -5.58 -19.75
CA GLU A 425 -17.56 -6.00 -21.08
C GLU A 425 -16.79 -4.88 -21.75
N LYS A 426 -15.62 -5.21 -22.29
CA LYS A 426 -14.79 -4.30 -23.04
C LYS A 426 -14.33 -4.99 -24.32
N ARG A 427 -14.55 -4.33 -25.46
CA ARG A 427 -13.98 -4.76 -26.73
C ARG A 427 -12.51 -4.39 -26.75
N ILE A 428 -11.68 -5.38 -27.08
CA ILE A 428 -10.24 -5.34 -27.07
C ILE A 428 -9.77 -6.18 -28.27
N ASP A 429 -9.12 -5.57 -29.26
CA ASP A 429 -8.57 -6.25 -30.45
C ASP A 429 -9.57 -7.23 -31.10
N ASN A 430 -10.80 -6.75 -31.33
CA ASN A 430 -11.95 -7.52 -31.84
C ASN A 430 -12.52 -8.62 -30.92
N GLN A 431 -11.93 -8.88 -29.77
CA GLN A 431 -12.47 -9.77 -28.75
C GLN A 431 -13.27 -8.97 -27.71
N THR A 432 -14.40 -9.53 -27.26
CA THR A 432 -15.11 -9.00 -26.09
C THR A 432 -14.60 -9.73 -24.85
N VAL A 433 -14.07 -8.97 -23.89
CA VAL A 433 -13.53 -9.53 -22.65
C VAL A 433 -14.19 -8.88 -21.44
N LEU A 434 -14.30 -9.63 -20.35
CA LEU A 434 -14.80 -9.10 -19.09
C LEU A 434 -13.64 -8.54 -18.28
N VAL A 435 -13.73 -7.27 -17.89
CA VAL A 435 -12.72 -6.59 -17.06
C VAL A 435 -13.32 -6.02 -15.80
N LEU A 436 -12.50 -5.92 -14.76
CA LEU A 436 -12.91 -5.35 -13.48
C LEU A 436 -12.80 -3.82 -13.50
N THR A 437 -13.94 -3.16 -13.37
CA THR A 437 -14.04 -1.69 -13.38
C THR A 437 -14.25 -1.15 -11.98
N ALA A 438 -13.32 -0.31 -11.52
CA ALA A 438 -13.42 0.37 -10.24
C ALA A 438 -14.39 1.55 -10.28
N HIS A 439 -15.11 1.76 -9.18
CA HIS A 439 -15.96 2.92 -8.90
C HIS A 439 -15.90 3.27 -7.40
N ALA A 440 -16.33 4.48 -7.06
CA ALA A 440 -16.49 4.88 -5.66
C ALA A 440 -17.83 4.37 -5.12
N LYS A 441 -17.83 3.88 -3.88
CA LYS A 441 -19.04 3.70 -3.07
C LYS A 441 -19.01 4.72 -1.93
N THR A 442 -19.82 5.77 -2.05
CA THR A 442 -19.86 6.92 -1.12
C THR A 442 -20.97 6.82 -0.09
N ASN A 443 -22.02 6.06 -0.36
CA ASN A 443 -23.08 5.80 0.61
C ASN A 443 -22.90 4.39 1.18
N LEU A 444 -22.03 4.29 2.19
CA LEU A 444 -21.76 3.01 2.87
C LEU A 444 -22.96 2.51 3.69
N ASN A 445 -23.93 3.38 3.95
CA ASN A 445 -25.16 3.04 4.66
C ASN A 445 -26.27 2.52 3.72
N SER A 446 -26.23 2.87 2.43
CA SER A 446 -27.22 2.36 1.48
C SER A 446 -26.78 1.02 0.89
N PHE A 447 -27.66 0.05 1.06
CA PHE A 447 -27.56 -1.20 0.32
C PHE A 447 -27.93 -0.89 -1.14
N SER A 448 -26.94 -0.78 -2.01
CA SER A 448 -27.17 -0.59 -3.44
C SER A 448 -27.74 -1.88 -4.03
N LEU A 449 -29.06 -2.04 -3.97
CA LEU A 449 -29.80 -3.04 -4.76
C LEU A 449 -29.59 -2.83 -6.27
N PHE A 450 -29.15 -1.63 -6.68
CA PHE A 450 -29.03 -1.20 -8.07
C PHE A 450 -27.76 -1.68 -8.79
N HIS A 451 -26.79 -2.30 -8.10
CA HIS A 451 -25.64 -2.93 -8.77
C HIS A 451 -25.91 -4.36 -9.29
N HIS A 452 -27.15 -4.84 -9.19
CA HIS A 452 -27.60 -6.05 -9.87
C HIS A 452 -28.22 -5.81 -11.25
N LYS A 453 -27.99 -4.64 -11.88
CA LYS A 453 -28.33 -4.46 -13.31
C LYS A 453 -27.67 -5.59 -14.10
N GLU A 454 -28.52 -6.47 -14.62
CA GLU A 454 -28.29 -7.65 -15.44
C GLU A 454 -26.82 -8.08 -15.50
N LYS A 455 -26.44 -8.96 -14.57
CA LYS A 455 -25.16 -9.68 -14.69
C LYS A 455 -25.13 -10.35 -16.06
N PRO A 456 -24.03 -10.28 -16.82
CA PRO A 456 -23.92 -11.06 -18.05
C PRO A 456 -24.19 -12.51 -17.67
N ARG A 457 -25.08 -13.19 -18.40
CA ARG A 457 -25.68 -14.49 -18.03
C ARG A 457 -24.65 -15.61 -17.72
N ASN A 458 -23.38 -15.40 -18.07
CA ASN A 458 -22.30 -16.36 -17.92
C ASN A 458 -21.25 -16.00 -16.85
N VAL A 459 -21.47 -14.95 -16.04
CA VAL A 459 -20.50 -14.57 -15.00
C VAL A 459 -20.85 -15.24 -13.69
N VAL A 460 -20.06 -16.23 -13.30
CA VAL A 460 -20.11 -16.85 -11.97
C VAL A 460 -20.00 -15.75 -10.92
N ASP A 461 -21.00 -15.70 -10.03
CA ASP A 461 -21.08 -14.68 -9.00
C ASP A 461 -19.82 -14.69 -8.15
N ILE A 462 -19.15 -13.55 -8.08
CA ILE A 462 -18.07 -13.38 -7.12
C ILE A 462 -18.73 -13.26 -5.74
N LYS A 463 -18.88 -14.38 -5.04
CA LYS A 463 -19.23 -14.36 -3.61
C LYS A 463 -18.06 -13.77 -2.82
N ASN A 464 -18.32 -12.82 -1.92
CA ASN A 464 -17.30 -12.25 -1.03
C ASN A 464 -16.66 -13.37 -0.19
N SER A 465 -15.38 -13.63 -0.42
CA SER A 465 -14.69 -14.80 0.14
C SER A 465 -13.68 -14.43 1.22
N THR A 466 -13.65 -13.16 1.63
CA THR A 466 -12.69 -12.67 2.62
C THR A 466 -12.81 -13.44 3.94
N ARG A 467 -14.01 -13.96 4.25
CA ARG A 467 -14.32 -14.74 5.46
C ARG A 467 -15.54 -15.68 5.29
N ASN A 468 -15.83 -16.15 4.06
CA ASN A 468 -17.10 -16.81 3.72
C ASN A 468 -18.36 -15.97 4.02
N LEU A 469 -18.22 -14.64 4.15
CA LEU A 469 -19.34 -13.75 4.38
C LEU A 469 -20.08 -13.53 3.07
N ASP A 470 -21.40 -13.68 3.09
CA ASP A 470 -22.20 -13.22 1.96
C ASP A 470 -21.99 -11.71 1.75
N ASN A 471 -22.28 -11.24 0.53
CA ASN A 471 -22.02 -9.85 0.15
C ASN A 471 -22.75 -8.85 1.06
N LYS A 472 -23.90 -9.22 1.63
CA LYS A 472 -24.67 -8.38 2.54
C LYS A 472 -23.99 -8.25 3.89
N THR A 473 -23.51 -9.36 4.45
CA THR A 473 -22.78 -9.33 5.71
C THR A 473 -21.47 -8.53 5.56
N PHE A 474 -20.71 -8.74 4.48
CA PHE A 474 -19.51 -7.93 4.21
C PHE A 474 -19.83 -6.43 4.07
N ASP A 475 -20.86 -6.07 3.30
CA ASP A 475 -21.25 -4.68 3.12
C ASP A 475 -21.70 -4.03 4.45
N GLN A 476 -22.43 -4.77 5.29
CA GLN A 476 -22.97 -4.25 6.56
C GLN A 476 -21.91 -4.14 7.65
N GLU A 477 -21.02 -5.12 7.77
CA GLU A 477 -20.05 -5.20 8.87
C GLU A 477 -18.73 -4.51 8.53
N PHE A 478 -18.24 -4.67 7.29
CA PHE A 478 -16.90 -4.21 6.90
C PHE A 478 -16.96 -2.87 6.18
N LYS A 479 -17.77 -2.72 5.12
CA LYS A 479 -17.72 -1.48 4.33
C LYS A 479 -18.07 -0.24 5.15
N LYS A 480 -19.03 -0.33 6.09
CA LYS A 480 -19.35 0.75 7.04
C LYS A 480 -18.18 1.19 7.92
N GLY A 481 -17.24 0.27 8.19
CA GLY A 481 -16.01 0.54 8.93
C GLY A 481 -14.88 1.13 8.08
N GLY A 482 -15.11 1.37 6.78
CA GLY A 482 -14.10 1.84 5.83
C GLY A 482 -13.28 0.73 5.17
N TYR A 483 -13.67 -0.54 5.35
CA TYR A 483 -12.97 -1.68 4.76
C TYR A 483 -13.42 -1.92 3.32
N PHE A 484 -12.50 -2.32 2.46
CA PHE A 484 -12.79 -2.74 1.10
C PHE A 484 -11.69 -3.59 0.50
N GLU A 485 -12.07 -4.35 -0.51
CA GLU A 485 -11.16 -5.20 -1.26
C GLU A 485 -10.52 -4.34 -2.37
N LEU A 486 -9.22 -4.48 -2.57
CA LEU A 486 -8.50 -3.88 -3.67
C LEU A 486 -7.81 -4.98 -4.48
N GLU A 487 -8.10 -5.04 -5.77
CA GLU A 487 -7.50 -6.00 -6.67
C GLU A 487 -6.02 -5.63 -6.91
N LEU A 488 -5.13 -6.63 -6.94
CA LEU A 488 -3.66 -6.43 -6.92
C LEU A 488 -3.13 -5.53 -8.05
N THR A 489 -3.68 -5.63 -9.25
CA THR A 489 -3.29 -4.73 -10.35
C THR A 489 -3.72 -3.30 -10.10
N ASP A 490 -4.88 -3.08 -9.47
CA ASP A 490 -5.25 -1.75 -9.00
C ASP A 490 -4.33 -1.29 -7.87
N PHE A 491 -4.00 -2.18 -6.94
CA PHE A 491 -3.13 -1.89 -5.81
C PHE A 491 -1.77 -1.35 -6.27
N THR A 492 -1.00 -2.12 -7.06
CA THR A 492 0.35 -1.68 -7.47
C THR A 492 0.33 -0.44 -8.38
N LYS A 493 -0.82 -0.15 -9.01
CA LYS A 493 -1.00 1.07 -9.77
C LYS A 493 -1.19 2.31 -8.89
N ARG A 494 -1.86 2.20 -7.74
CA ARG A 494 -2.34 3.35 -6.94
C ARG A 494 -1.52 3.65 -5.69
N PHE A 495 -0.73 2.68 -5.23
CA PHE A 495 0.10 2.82 -4.04
C PHE A 495 1.58 2.94 -4.44
N GLU A 496 2.34 3.65 -3.62
CA GLU A 496 3.77 3.93 -3.84
C GLU A 496 4.64 3.47 -2.70
N THR A 497 4.12 3.43 -1.48
CA THR A 497 4.87 3.03 -0.29
C THR A 497 4.18 1.89 0.43
N LEU A 498 4.98 1.01 1.00
CA LEU A 498 4.59 -0.09 1.87
C LEU A 498 5.38 0.07 3.16
N THR A 499 4.71 0.08 4.31
CA THR A 499 5.38 0.13 5.61
C THR A 499 5.05 -1.13 6.39
N ILE A 500 6.07 -1.83 6.87
CA ILE A 500 5.96 -3.11 7.57
C ILE A 500 6.68 -3.02 8.91
N THR A 501 6.05 -3.49 9.99
CA THR A 501 6.75 -3.58 11.28
C THR A 501 7.88 -4.62 11.23
N LYS A 502 9.02 -4.30 11.84
CA LYS A 502 10.16 -5.22 11.92
C LYS A 502 9.78 -6.49 12.68
N ASP A 503 9.11 -6.28 13.81
CA ASP A 503 8.67 -7.32 14.71
C ASP A 503 7.20 -7.66 14.51
N SER A 504 6.85 -8.91 14.82
CA SER A 504 5.46 -9.33 14.93
C SER A 504 4.83 -8.64 16.14
N LEU A 505 3.58 -8.18 16.02
CA LEU A 505 2.87 -7.70 17.20
C LEU A 505 2.69 -8.88 18.15
N ALA A 506 3.21 -8.76 19.38
CA ALA A 506 3.04 -9.77 20.41
C ALA A 506 1.56 -9.83 20.79
N THR A 507 0.82 -10.69 20.11
CA THR A 507 -0.58 -10.93 20.44
C THR A 507 -0.60 -11.59 21.80
N LYS A 508 -1.43 -11.06 22.72
CA LYS A 508 -1.99 -11.92 23.76
C LYS A 508 -2.72 -13.01 22.98
N VAL A 509 -2.08 -14.18 22.83
CA VAL A 509 -2.82 -15.38 22.47
C VAL A 509 -3.70 -15.68 23.69
N GLU A 510 -4.80 -14.94 23.85
CA GLU A 510 -5.95 -15.53 24.49
C GLU A 510 -6.25 -16.74 23.61
N ASN A 511 -5.96 -17.93 24.12
CA ASN A 511 -6.40 -19.20 23.57
C ASN A 511 -7.94 -19.29 23.61
N LYS A 512 -8.66 -18.26 23.18
CA LYS A 512 -9.98 -18.39 22.59
C LYS A 512 -9.77 -18.97 21.19
N SER A 513 -9.48 -20.26 21.23
CA SER A 513 -9.89 -21.25 20.24
C SER A 513 -9.20 -21.19 18.87
N THR A 514 -7.97 -21.72 18.81
CA THR A 514 -7.54 -22.49 17.63
C THR A 514 -8.51 -23.63 17.30
N SER A 515 -9.46 -23.97 18.18
CA SER A 515 -10.56 -24.90 17.89
C SER A 515 -11.60 -24.29 16.94
N ASP A 516 -11.83 -22.98 16.91
CA ASP A 516 -12.79 -22.34 15.99
C ASP A 516 -12.22 -22.34 14.57
N PHE A 517 -10.92 -22.12 14.43
CA PHE A 517 -10.23 -22.20 13.13
C PHE A 517 -10.02 -23.65 12.65
N LYS A 518 -9.78 -24.61 13.57
CA LYS A 518 -9.71 -26.04 13.23
C LYS A 518 -11.09 -26.61 12.87
N ASN A 519 -12.14 -26.22 13.58
CA ASN A 519 -13.53 -26.58 13.27
C ASN A 519 -13.93 -25.98 11.92
N PHE A 520 -13.60 -24.71 11.66
CA PHE A 520 -13.80 -24.08 10.36
C PHE A 520 -13.08 -24.81 9.22
N LYS A 521 -11.82 -25.22 9.39
CA LYS A 521 -11.07 -25.97 8.37
C LYS A 521 -11.71 -27.35 8.10
N LYS A 522 -12.23 -28.01 9.14
CA LYS A 522 -12.91 -29.31 9.04
C LYS A 522 -14.27 -29.17 8.35
N GLU A 523 -15.11 -28.24 8.79
CA GLU A 523 -16.41 -27.92 8.18
C GLU A 523 -16.27 -27.49 6.72
N TYR A 524 -15.19 -26.76 6.38
CA TYR A 524 -14.87 -26.38 5.01
C TYR A 524 -14.52 -27.59 4.12
N GLN A 525 -13.71 -28.52 4.62
CA GLN A 525 -13.37 -29.74 3.89
C GLN A 525 -14.59 -30.64 3.68
N GLU A 526 -15.49 -30.70 4.67
CA GLU A 526 -16.75 -31.44 4.59
C GLU A 526 -17.71 -30.79 3.59
N ALA A 527 -17.92 -29.46 3.65
CA ALA A 527 -18.76 -28.73 2.71
C ALA A 527 -18.25 -28.85 1.26
N ARG A 528 -16.93 -28.88 1.05
CA ARG A 528 -16.33 -29.07 -0.26
C ARG A 528 -16.56 -30.47 -0.81
N LYS A 529 -16.39 -31.52 0.02
CA LYS A 529 -16.70 -32.91 -0.37
C LYS A 529 -18.17 -33.07 -0.75
N THR A 530 -19.09 -32.48 0.01
CA THR A 530 -20.53 -32.54 -0.29
C THR A 530 -20.86 -31.87 -1.63
N LYS A 531 -20.17 -30.77 -1.95
CA LYS A 531 -20.41 -30.01 -3.18
C LYS A 531 -19.83 -30.69 -4.43
N GLU A 532 -18.66 -31.31 -4.31
CA GLU A 532 -18.06 -32.15 -5.35
C GLU A 532 -18.95 -33.39 -5.62
N GLN A 533 -19.47 -34.03 -4.56
CA GLN A 533 -20.43 -35.15 -4.68
C GLN A 533 -21.79 -34.74 -5.27
N SER A 534 -22.26 -33.51 -5.05
CA SER A 534 -23.51 -33.02 -5.67
C SER A 534 -23.31 -32.68 -7.15
N ALA A 535 -22.15 -32.15 -7.53
CA ALA A 535 -21.83 -31.83 -8.92
C ALA A 535 -21.76 -33.12 -9.76
N ASP A 536 -21.13 -34.18 -9.24
CA ASP A 536 -21.05 -35.48 -9.91
C ASP A 536 -22.43 -36.14 -10.10
N ARG A 537 -23.38 -35.91 -9.18
CA ARG A 537 -24.77 -36.41 -9.32
C ARG A 537 -25.56 -35.66 -10.39
N GLU A 538 -25.34 -34.37 -10.57
CA GLU A 538 -25.96 -33.60 -11.66
C GLU A 538 -25.42 -34.00 -13.04
N THR A 539 -24.12 -34.31 -13.16
CA THR A 539 -23.54 -34.82 -14.42
C THR A 539 -23.98 -36.24 -14.76
N LEU A 540 -24.26 -37.08 -13.76
CA LEU A 540 -24.82 -38.43 -13.95
C LEU A 540 -26.33 -38.42 -14.24
N GLY A 541 -27.07 -37.42 -13.76
CA GLY A 541 -28.51 -37.25 -14.03
C GLY A 541 -28.86 -36.74 -15.43
N PHE A 542 -27.88 -36.24 -16.19
CA PHE A 542 -28.08 -35.73 -17.56
C PHE A 542 -27.80 -36.76 -18.67
N LYS A 543 -27.48 -38.01 -18.32
CA LYS A 543 -27.39 -39.13 -19.27
C LYS A 543 -28.49 -40.15 -18.97
N ILE A 544 -29.72 -39.88 -19.41
CA ILE A 544 -30.74 -40.84 -19.87
C ILE A 544 -31.93 -39.99 -20.37
N ASN A 545 -32.43 -40.34 -21.56
CA ASN A 545 -33.43 -39.67 -22.40
C ASN A 545 -32.86 -38.67 -23.43
N LEU A 546 -32.02 -39.20 -24.32
CA LEU A 546 -32.22 -39.06 -25.77
C LEU A 546 -31.98 -40.42 -26.43
#